data_AF-A0A0D0CHD1-F1
#
_entry.id   AF-A0A0D0CHD1-F1
#
_cell.length_a   1.000
_cell.length_b   1.000
_cell.length_c   1.000
_cell.angle_alpha   90.00
_cell.angle_beta   90.00
_cell.angle_gamma   90.00
#
_symmetry.space_group_name_H-M   'P 1'
#
loop_
_entity.id
_entity.type
_entity.pdbx_description
1 polymer ?
#
loop_
_entity_poly.entity_id
_entity_poly.type
_entity_poly.pdbx_seq_one_letter_code
_entity_poly.pdbx_strand_id
1 'polypeptide(L)'
;MQVVLSCIYDGEVLDIVETGVEGRVGIDQINSSKSTPGHLPSLHFASELFTTHPRYIQVKSMLISSSAPRLSRLKTRPQQRYGFDLQSTDRITEGPRPNILYLLSSSSSGSSGLSRSPRVDLTPMGPSIDLILRRHTNPDPELLKQAMKRPKVKKADIESGLGKKRKEKKNLEVDEMGDLRGRVHVGKQDLGKFQTRKMKGLKKGMFDEGDGDGDDGDTEEEDTGTKKKRRLS
;
A
#
# COMPACT_ATOMS: atom_id res chain seq x y z
N MET A 1 -0.80 35.79 -14.49
CA MET A 1 0.22 35.47 -13.47
C MET A 1 0.68 34.04 -13.72
N GLN A 2 1.95 33.69 -13.45
CA GLN A 2 2.50 32.36 -13.70
C GLN A 2 3.20 31.83 -12.46
N VAL A 3 3.03 30.54 -12.19
CA VAL A 3 3.69 29.81 -11.11
C VAL A 3 4.48 28.66 -11.73
N VAL A 4 5.72 28.47 -11.29
CA VAL A 4 6.57 27.35 -11.72
C VAL A 4 6.85 26.51 -10.49
N LEU A 5 6.43 25.25 -10.54
CA LEU A 5 6.73 24.25 -9.52
C LEU A 5 7.88 23.39 -10.03
N SER A 6 8.88 23.17 -9.16
CA SER A 6 9.99 22.28 -9.46
C SER A 6 10.33 21.42 -8.25
N CYS A 7 10.68 20.16 -8.49
CA CYS A 7 11.31 19.33 -7.48
C CYS A 7 12.81 19.25 -7.75
N ILE A 8 13.59 19.33 -6.67
CA ILE A 8 15.04 19.26 -6.71
C ILE A 8 15.47 17.97 -6.01
N TYR A 9 16.38 17.25 -6.62
CA TYR A 9 17.01 16.06 -6.06
C TYR A 9 18.53 16.21 -6.15
N ASP A 10 19.22 16.11 -5.01
CA ASP A 10 20.68 16.19 -4.91
C ASP A 10 21.32 17.43 -5.58
N GLY A 11 20.63 18.58 -5.51
CA GLY A 11 21.09 19.83 -6.11
C GLY A 11 20.75 20.00 -7.60
N GLU A 12 20.20 18.98 -8.24
CA GLU A 12 19.74 19.01 -9.64
C GLU A 12 18.22 19.09 -9.74
N VAL A 13 17.72 19.65 -10.84
CA VAL A 13 16.28 19.73 -11.10
C VAL A 13 15.80 18.37 -11.57
N LEU A 14 14.90 17.75 -10.80
CA LEU A 14 14.30 16.47 -11.16
C LEU A 14 13.21 16.68 -12.20
N ASP A 15 12.25 17.55 -11.92
CA ASP A 15 11.14 17.83 -12.82
C ASP A 15 10.53 19.22 -12.60
N ILE A 16 9.89 19.75 -13.65
CA ILE A 16 9.33 21.12 -13.68
C ILE A 16 7.92 21.09 -14.26
N VAL A 17 7.00 21.78 -13.61
CA VAL A 17 5.66 22.08 -14.16
C VAL A 17 5.37 23.56 -14.05
N GLU A 18 5.01 24.16 -15.19
CA GLU A 18 4.53 25.52 -15.27
C GLU A 18 3.01 25.56 -15.27
N THR A 19 2.46 26.42 -14.42
CA THR A 19 1.03 26.69 -14.36
C THR A 19 0.74 28.18 -14.56
N GLY A 20 -0.25 28.46 -15.41
CA GLY A 20 -0.89 29.76 -15.47
C GLY A 20 -1.88 29.89 -14.31
N VAL A 21 -1.91 31.06 -13.67
CA VAL A 21 -2.91 31.38 -12.64
C VAL A 21 -3.96 32.29 -13.25
N GLU A 22 -5.19 31.80 -13.28
CA GLU A 22 -6.41 32.53 -13.64
C GLU A 22 -7.40 32.50 -12.46
N GLY A 23 -8.44 33.34 -12.51
CA GLY A 23 -9.56 33.26 -11.56
C GLY A 23 -9.22 33.40 -10.07
N ARG A 24 -8.10 34.04 -9.70
CA ARG A 24 -7.64 34.09 -8.29
C ARG A 24 -8.60 34.87 -7.39
N VAL A 25 -9.21 34.19 -6.44
CA VAL A 25 -9.93 34.80 -5.30
C VAL A 25 -9.01 34.82 -4.09
N GLY A 26 -8.75 36.02 -3.57
CA GLY A 26 -7.88 36.22 -2.42
C GLY A 26 -8.46 35.65 -1.14
N ILE A 27 -7.61 35.32 -0.16
CA ILE A 27 -8.06 34.85 1.15
C ILE A 27 -8.91 35.90 1.87
N ASP A 28 -8.64 37.19 1.63
CA ASP A 28 -9.32 38.33 2.22
C ASP A 28 -10.74 38.54 1.69
N GLN A 29 -11.02 38.02 0.48
CA GLN A 29 -12.33 38.15 -0.16
C GLN A 29 -13.33 37.09 0.34
N ILE A 30 -12.84 36.05 1.03
CA ILE A 30 -13.68 34.95 1.52
C ILE A 30 -13.84 35.11 3.03
N ASN A 31 -15.04 35.49 3.45
CA ASN A 31 -15.42 35.62 4.85
C ASN A 31 -15.65 34.24 5.47
N SER A 32 -14.60 33.69 6.07
CA SER A 32 -14.61 32.38 6.72
C SER A 32 -13.64 32.34 7.88
N SER A 33 -13.82 31.40 8.81
CA SER A 33 -12.79 31.07 9.80
C SER A 33 -11.50 30.64 9.10
N LYS A 34 -10.37 31.23 9.46
CA LYS A 34 -9.05 30.93 8.89
C LYS A 34 -8.33 29.88 9.72
N SER A 35 -7.46 29.11 9.08
CA SER A 35 -6.72 28.06 9.78
C SER A 35 -5.46 28.57 10.47
N THR A 36 -5.15 27.97 11.61
CA THR A 36 -3.92 28.22 12.36
C THR A 36 -2.71 27.63 11.61
N PRO A 37 -1.63 28.41 11.40
CA PRO A 37 -0.40 27.92 10.78
C PRO A 37 0.16 26.66 11.45
N GLY A 38 0.81 25.80 10.66
CA GLY A 38 1.57 24.64 11.15
C GLY A 38 0.77 23.32 11.25
N HIS A 39 -0.49 23.29 10.83
CA HIS A 39 -1.24 22.04 10.69
C HIS A 39 -0.92 21.33 9.37
N LEU A 40 -1.13 20.02 9.34
CA LEU A 40 -0.99 19.24 8.12
C LEU A 40 -2.30 19.34 7.32
N PRO A 41 -2.29 19.87 6.08
CA PRO A 41 -3.48 19.83 5.22
C PRO A 41 -3.85 18.38 4.86
N SER A 42 -5.14 18.11 4.75
CA SER A 42 -5.62 16.97 3.96
C SER A 42 -5.57 17.29 2.47
N LEU A 43 -5.30 16.29 1.62
CA LEU A 43 -5.36 16.47 0.17
C LEU A 43 -6.46 15.60 -0.42
N HIS A 44 -7.28 16.19 -1.28
CA HIS A 44 -8.28 15.49 -2.07
C HIS A 44 -8.06 15.79 -3.56
N PHE A 45 -7.97 14.74 -4.36
CA PHE A 45 -7.78 14.82 -5.81
C PHE A 45 -9.04 14.30 -6.48
N ALA A 46 -9.92 15.20 -6.89
CA ALA A 46 -11.24 14.92 -7.43
C ALA A 46 -11.19 14.76 -8.96
N SER A 47 -10.45 13.76 -9.45
CA SER A 47 -10.48 13.32 -10.85
C SER A 47 -9.68 12.03 -11.04
N GLU A 48 -10.11 11.19 -11.97
CA GLU A 48 -9.35 10.00 -12.41
C GLU A 48 -8.06 10.37 -13.16
N LEU A 49 -8.00 11.56 -13.76
CA LEU A 49 -6.84 12.04 -14.51
C LEU A 49 -5.56 12.05 -13.68
N PHE A 50 -5.68 12.30 -12.38
CA PHE A 50 -4.57 12.24 -11.41
C PHE A 50 -3.99 10.84 -11.21
N THR A 51 -4.54 9.82 -11.85
CA THR A 51 -4.06 8.43 -11.84
C THR A 51 -3.78 7.87 -13.23
N THR A 52 -4.42 8.39 -14.26
CA THR A 52 -4.30 7.88 -15.63
C THR A 52 -3.36 8.71 -16.50
N HIS A 53 -3.44 10.05 -16.45
CA HIS A 53 -2.70 10.91 -17.37
C HIS A 53 -1.34 11.33 -16.79
N PRO A 54 -0.20 11.08 -17.47
CA PRO A 54 1.15 11.33 -16.94
C PRO A 54 1.38 12.74 -16.38
N ARG A 55 0.91 13.78 -17.10
CA ARG A 55 1.01 15.19 -16.66
C ARG A 55 0.29 15.47 -15.33
N TYR A 56 -0.85 14.84 -15.11
CA TYR A 56 -1.65 15.01 -13.89
C TYR A 56 -1.06 14.20 -12.74
N ILE A 57 -0.49 13.02 -13.01
CA ILE A 57 0.27 12.23 -12.04
C ILE A 57 1.48 13.03 -11.54
N GLN A 58 2.19 13.72 -12.44
CA GLN A 58 3.31 14.59 -12.09
C GLN A 58 2.87 15.74 -11.17
N VAL A 59 1.82 16.48 -11.56
CA VAL A 59 1.25 17.57 -10.74
C VAL A 59 0.82 17.07 -9.36
N LYS A 60 0.16 15.90 -9.30
CA LYS A 60 -0.24 15.27 -8.03
C LYS A 60 0.97 15.00 -7.14
N SER A 61 2.04 14.42 -7.69
CA SER A 61 3.28 14.13 -6.96
C SER A 61 3.91 15.40 -6.39
N MET A 62 4.01 16.46 -7.21
CA MET A 62 4.55 17.75 -6.78
C MET A 62 3.73 18.40 -5.66
N LEU A 63 2.40 18.41 -5.78
CA LEU A 63 1.51 19.00 -4.77
C LEU A 63 1.58 18.25 -3.44
N ILE A 64 1.64 16.91 -3.49
CA ILE A 64 1.85 16.08 -2.29
C ILE A 64 3.20 16.40 -1.63
N SER A 65 4.26 16.49 -2.43
CA SER A 65 5.60 16.80 -1.92
C SER A 65 5.68 18.17 -1.28
N SER A 66 5.00 19.17 -1.85
CA SER A 66 4.97 20.53 -1.31
C SER A 66 4.18 20.66 -0.01
N SER A 67 3.16 19.83 0.20
CA SER A 67 2.23 19.98 1.33
C SER A 67 2.54 19.10 2.54
N ALA A 68 3.48 18.15 2.42
CA ALA A 68 3.73 17.11 3.43
C ALA A 68 4.94 17.45 4.34
N PRO A 69 4.75 17.93 5.58
CA PRO A 69 5.76 17.89 6.62
C PRO A 69 6.11 16.45 7.03
N ARG A 70 7.39 16.25 7.33
CA ARG A 70 7.95 14.99 7.85
C ARG A 70 7.58 14.80 9.33
N LEU A 71 6.34 14.44 9.64
CA LEU A 71 5.92 14.17 11.01
C LEU A 71 5.68 12.67 11.22
N SER A 72 6.24 12.12 12.30
CA SER A 72 6.09 10.72 12.70
C SER A 72 4.73 10.42 13.37
N ARG A 73 4.05 11.46 13.87
CA ARG A 73 2.75 11.34 14.55
C ARG A 73 1.86 12.53 14.20
N LEU A 74 0.66 12.25 13.70
CA LEU A 74 -0.37 13.26 13.46
C LEU A 74 -1.06 13.58 14.78
N LYS A 75 -1.03 14.85 15.21
CA LYS A 75 -1.78 15.29 16.38
C LYS A 75 -3.27 15.33 16.02
N THR A 76 -4.04 14.38 16.54
CA THR A 76 -5.50 14.35 16.40
C THR A 76 -6.14 15.29 17.42
N ARG A 77 -5.89 16.60 17.31
CA ARG A 77 -6.78 17.55 17.99
C ARG A 77 -8.09 17.62 17.19
N PRO A 78 -9.25 17.80 17.86
CA PRO A 78 -10.56 17.87 17.20
C PRO A 78 -10.79 19.18 16.42
N GLN A 79 -9.75 19.97 16.16
CA GLN A 79 -9.90 21.31 15.58
C GLN A 79 -9.61 21.31 14.07
N GLN A 80 -10.42 22.13 13.39
CA GLN A 80 -10.54 22.37 11.96
C GLN A 80 -9.36 21.87 11.12
N ARG A 81 -9.63 20.82 10.33
CA ARG A 81 -8.71 20.39 9.28
C ARG A 81 -9.03 21.20 8.05
N TYR A 82 -8.01 21.73 7.39
CA TYR A 82 -8.15 22.27 6.05
C TYR A 82 -7.70 21.24 5.04
N GLY A 83 -8.38 21.22 3.91
CA GLY A 83 -8.06 20.36 2.79
C GLY A 83 -7.86 21.17 1.52
N PHE A 84 -6.87 20.78 0.72
CA PHE A 84 -6.83 21.19 -0.67
C PHE A 84 -7.71 20.22 -1.46
N ASP A 85 -8.71 20.75 -2.13
CA ASP A 85 -9.49 20.02 -3.12
C ASP A 85 -9.02 20.46 -4.50
N LEU A 86 -8.47 19.51 -5.26
CA LEU A 86 -8.04 19.75 -6.62
C LEU A 86 -8.98 19.03 -7.57
N GLN A 87 -9.74 19.81 -8.33
CA GLN A 87 -10.66 19.34 -9.34
C GLN A 87 -10.05 19.53 -10.72
N SER A 88 -10.09 18.48 -11.54
CA SER A 88 -9.78 18.58 -12.96
C SER A 88 -11.07 18.45 -13.76
N THR A 89 -11.37 19.45 -14.58
CA THR A 89 -12.61 19.51 -15.37
C THR A 89 -12.38 19.17 -16.84
N ASP A 90 -11.85 17.98 -17.12
CA ASP A 90 -11.85 17.47 -18.50
C ASP A 90 -13.14 16.70 -18.77
N ARG A 91 -14.15 17.40 -19.27
CA ARG A 91 -15.15 16.76 -20.14
C ARG A 91 -14.72 17.06 -21.58
N ILE A 92 -14.80 16.04 -22.44
CA ILE A 92 -14.18 15.87 -23.76
C ILE A 92 -14.68 16.88 -24.81
N THR A 93 -14.60 18.19 -24.55
CA THR A 93 -14.93 19.25 -25.51
C THR A 93 -13.86 20.33 -25.46
N GLU A 94 -12.96 20.20 -26.44
CA GLU A 94 -11.99 21.14 -27.03
C GLU A 94 -11.54 22.34 -26.17
N GLY A 95 -10.30 22.25 -25.67
CA GLY A 95 -9.54 23.35 -25.08
C GLY A 95 -8.83 22.96 -23.78
N PRO A 96 -7.62 23.47 -23.49
CA PRO A 96 -6.96 23.27 -22.20
C PRO A 96 -7.74 24.01 -21.11
N ARG A 97 -8.46 23.27 -20.26
CA ARG A 97 -9.24 23.85 -19.15
C ARG A 97 -8.41 23.92 -17.87
N PRO A 98 -8.71 24.87 -16.96
CA PRO A 98 -8.00 25.01 -15.70
C PRO A 98 -8.29 23.85 -14.74
N ASN A 99 -7.25 23.47 -13.99
CA ASN A 99 -7.38 22.68 -12.78
C ASN A 99 -7.69 23.63 -11.64
N ILE A 100 -8.82 23.44 -10.97
CA ILE A 100 -9.23 24.36 -9.92
C ILE A 100 -8.74 23.84 -8.58
N LEU A 101 -7.92 24.65 -7.91
CA LEU A 101 -7.44 24.41 -6.56
C LEU A 101 -8.30 25.21 -5.58
N TYR A 102 -9.10 24.50 -4.79
CA TYR A 102 -9.86 25.06 -3.69
C TYR A 102 -9.18 24.76 -2.35
N LEU A 103 -9.05 25.79 -1.50
CA LEU A 103 -8.77 25.58 -0.08
C LEU A 103 -10.09 25.57 0.71
N LEU A 104 -10.41 24.40 1.26
CA LEU A 104 -11.62 24.15 2.04
C LEU A 104 -11.25 23.94 3.51
N SER A 105 -12.02 24.53 4.42
CA SER A 105 -11.98 24.19 5.84
C SER A 105 -13.07 23.18 6.15
N SER A 106 -12.75 22.15 6.93
CA SER A 106 -13.72 21.16 7.39
C SER A 106 -14.14 21.46 8.83
N SER A 107 -15.45 21.52 9.05
CA SER A 107 -16.08 21.61 10.36
C SER A 107 -16.91 20.36 10.60
N SER A 108 -16.67 19.65 11.69
CA SER A 108 -17.52 18.53 12.09
C SER A 108 -18.74 19.06 12.85
N SER A 109 -19.94 18.85 12.33
CA SER A 109 -21.19 19.07 13.08
C SER A 109 -21.51 17.83 13.92
N GLY A 110 -22.11 18.05 15.09
CA GLY A 110 -22.29 17.06 16.15
C GLY A 110 -22.97 15.76 15.69
N SER A 111 -22.62 14.67 16.38
CA SER A 111 -23.03 13.29 16.11
C SER A 111 -24.54 13.13 15.87
N SER A 112 -24.93 12.69 14.67
CA SER A 112 -26.12 11.86 14.55
C SER A 112 -25.83 10.59 15.36
N GLY A 113 -26.50 10.42 16.52
CA GLY A 113 -26.14 9.52 17.63
C GLY A 113 -26.04 8.01 17.38
N LEU A 114 -25.82 7.59 16.13
CA LEU A 114 -25.77 6.19 15.70
C LEU A 114 -24.41 5.77 15.09
N SER A 115 -23.53 6.71 14.71
CA SER A 115 -22.26 6.40 14.03
C SER A 115 -21.04 6.95 14.78
N ARG A 116 -19.98 6.13 14.86
CA ARG A 116 -18.66 6.51 15.41
C ARG A 116 -17.96 7.61 14.60
N SER A 117 -18.37 7.83 13.35
CA SER A 117 -17.82 8.87 12.47
C SER A 117 -18.73 10.10 12.43
N PRO A 118 -18.21 11.32 12.69
CA PRO A 118 -19.00 12.54 12.60
C PRO A 118 -19.31 12.91 11.15
N ARG A 119 -20.39 13.67 10.95
CA ARG A 119 -20.64 14.33 9.66
C ARG A 119 -19.71 15.55 9.54
N VAL A 120 -19.17 15.77 8.35
CA VAL A 120 -18.19 16.81 8.07
C VAL A 120 -18.75 17.74 7.03
N ASP A 121 -18.93 19.00 7.40
CA ASP A 121 -19.34 20.09 6.53
C ASP A 121 -18.11 20.86 6.06
N LEU A 122 -18.08 21.24 4.79
CA LEU A 122 -16.97 21.96 4.18
C LEU A 122 -17.36 23.41 3.95
N THR A 123 -16.51 24.33 4.41
CA THR A 123 -16.66 25.78 4.19
C THR A 123 -15.47 26.29 3.38
N PRO A 124 -15.69 27.04 2.28
CA PRO A 124 -14.59 27.60 1.51
C PRO A 124 -13.85 28.63 2.36
N MET A 125 -12.52 28.53 2.39
CA MET A 125 -11.68 29.42 3.19
C MET A 125 -10.76 30.31 2.35
N GLY A 126 -10.50 29.89 1.12
CA GLY A 126 -9.61 30.59 0.20
C GLY A 126 -8.13 30.37 0.52
N PRO A 127 -7.22 30.59 -0.43
CA PRO A 127 -7.46 31.13 -1.77
C PRO A 127 -8.13 30.12 -2.72
N SER A 128 -8.92 30.63 -3.66
CA SER A 128 -9.42 29.85 -4.80
C SER A 128 -8.58 30.22 -6.01
N ILE A 129 -7.97 29.24 -6.68
CA ILE A 129 -7.02 29.48 -7.76
C ILE A 129 -7.28 28.51 -8.90
N ASP A 130 -7.44 29.03 -10.11
CA ASP A 130 -7.55 28.23 -11.33
C ASP A 130 -6.15 28.09 -11.94
N LEU A 131 -5.64 26.86 -11.95
CA LEU A 131 -4.31 26.50 -12.44
C LEU A 131 -4.41 25.88 -13.84
N ILE A 132 -3.99 26.61 -14.86
CA ILE A 132 -3.90 26.10 -16.23
C ILE A 132 -2.54 25.45 -16.43
N LEU A 133 -2.50 24.17 -16.79
CA LEU A 133 -1.25 23.49 -17.09
C LEU A 133 -0.64 24.03 -18.39
N ARG A 134 0.63 24.45 -18.34
CA ARG A 134 1.37 24.95 -19.49
C ARG A 134 2.51 23.99 -19.84
N ARG A 135 3.75 24.47 -19.80
CA ARG A 135 4.95 23.69 -20.09
C ARG A 135 5.25 22.73 -18.93
N HIS A 136 5.83 21.58 -19.26
CA HIS A 136 6.33 20.64 -18.27
C HIS A 136 7.58 19.96 -18.80
N THR A 137 8.46 19.57 -17.89
CA THR A 137 9.65 18.75 -18.16
C THR A 137 9.49 17.47 -17.34
N ASN A 138 9.53 16.33 -18.00
CA ASN A 138 9.46 15.03 -17.34
C ASN A 138 10.82 14.71 -16.68
N PRO A 139 10.82 14.02 -15.54
CA PRO A 139 12.06 13.58 -14.93
C PRO A 139 12.77 12.54 -15.78
N ASP A 140 14.10 12.58 -15.74
CA ASP A 140 14.92 11.50 -16.27
C ASP A 140 14.64 10.19 -15.49
N PRO A 141 14.35 9.06 -16.17
CA PRO A 141 14.02 7.80 -15.51
C PRO A 141 15.12 7.28 -14.58
N GLU A 142 16.40 7.54 -14.85
CA GLU A 142 17.49 7.09 -13.99
C GLU A 142 17.56 7.91 -12.70
N LEU A 143 17.51 9.24 -12.80
CA LEU A 143 17.44 10.14 -11.65
C LEU A 143 16.18 9.89 -10.80
N LEU A 144 15.02 9.68 -11.43
CA LEU A 144 13.78 9.37 -10.70
C LEU A 144 13.91 8.06 -9.91
N LYS A 145 14.54 7.03 -10.49
CA LYS A 145 14.77 5.75 -9.81
C LYS A 145 15.71 5.91 -8.61
N GLN A 146 16.72 6.76 -8.72
CA GLN A 146 17.60 7.11 -7.60
C GLN A 146 16.84 7.86 -6.51
N ALA A 147 16.04 8.87 -6.87
CA ALA A 147 15.23 9.66 -5.94
C ALA A 147 14.19 8.82 -5.19
N MET A 148 13.59 7.83 -5.86
CA MET A 148 12.59 6.94 -5.26
C MET A 148 13.19 5.78 -4.46
N LYS A 149 14.52 5.70 -4.37
CA LYS A 149 15.22 4.65 -3.61
C LYS A 149 15.01 4.84 -2.11
N ARG A 150 14.20 3.96 -1.51
CA ARG A 150 14.01 3.95 -0.06
C ARG A 150 15.32 3.56 0.64
N PRO A 151 15.74 4.28 1.70
CA PRO A 151 16.93 3.90 2.44
C PRO A 151 16.72 2.50 3.03
N LYS A 152 17.68 1.60 2.74
CA LYS A 152 17.77 0.34 3.47
C LYS A 152 18.18 0.70 4.89
N VAL A 153 17.24 0.67 5.83
CA VAL A 153 17.44 1.04 7.24
C VAL A 153 18.80 0.50 7.71
N LYS A 154 19.69 1.43 8.12
CA LYS A 154 21.05 1.10 8.53
C LYS A 154 20.98 0.23 9.79
N LYS A 155 21.95 -0.66 9.94
CA LYS A 155 22.03 -1.66 11.03
C LYS A 155 21.96 -1.06 12.45
N ALA A 156 22.17 0.24 12.63
CA ALA A 156 22.07 0.91 13.93
C ALA A 156 20.64 0.96 14.50
N ASP A 157 19.61 1.16 13.67
CA ASP A 157 18.19 1.09 14.12
C ASP A 157 17.71 -0.37 14.32
N ILE A 158 18.58 -1.34 14.01
CA ILE A 158 18.36 -2.78 14.23
C ILE A 158 18.91 -3.20 15.60
N GLU A 159 19.96 -2.51 16.09
CA GLU A 159 20.62 -2.77 17.38
C GLU A 159 19.82 -2.25 18.58
N SER A 160 18.89 -1.30 18.39
CA SER A 160 17.90 -0.93 19.41
C SER A 160 16.72 -1.91 19.52
N GLY A 161 16.84 -3.11 18.94
CA GLY A 161 16.05 -4.28 19.34
C GLY A 161 14.92 -4.75 18.41
N LEU A 162 14.61 -4.08 17.29
CA LEU A 162 13.45 -4.50 16.47
C LEU A 162 13.60 -4.25 14.95
N GLY A 163 14.80 -4.44 14.41
CA GLY A 163 15.07 -4.20 13.00
C GLY A 163 14.48 -5.25 12.04
N LYS A 164 13.70 -4.79 11.06
CA LYS A 164 12.99 -5.52 10.00
C LYS A 164 13.82 -6.55 9.20
N LYS A 165 15.15 -6.60 9.33
CA LYS A 165 15.98 -7.67 8.75
C LYS A 165 15.76 -9.04 9.40
N ARG A 166 15.22 -9.11 10.62
CA ARG A 166 14.77 -10.39 11.20
C ARG A 166 13.48 -10.87 10.55
N LYS A 167 12.51 -9.97 10.29
CA LYS A 167 11.24 -10.28 9.62
C LYS A 167 11.41 -10.81 8.19
N GLU A 168 12.50 -10.45 7.52
CA GLU A 168 12.83 -10.97 6.18
C GLU A 168 13.45 -12.38 6.20
N LYS A 169 13.93 -12.85 7.36
CA LYS A 169 14.42 -14.23 7.46
C LYS A 169 13.24 -15.15 7.64
N LYS A 170 12.89 -15.88 6.58
CA LYS A 170 11.83 -16.90 6.58
C LYS A 170 11.97 -17.78 7.82
N ASN A 171 10.86 -17.99 8.54
CA ASN A 171 10.77 -18.81 9.75
C ASN A 171 11.39 -18.21 11.03
N LEU A 172 11.81 -16.94 11.06
CA LEU A 172 12.28 -16.25 12.27
C LEU A 172 11.35 -15.09 12.62
N GLU A 173 10.73 -15.16 13.79
CA GLU A 173 9.80 -14.17 14.32
C GLU A 173 10.37 -13.58 15.62
N VAL A 174 10.10 -12.30 15.87
CA VAL A 174 10.43 -11.64 17.15
C VAL A 174 9.13 -11.49 17.92
N ASP A 175 9.10 -12.02 19.14
CA ASP A 175 7.95 -11.96 20.03
C ASP A 175 7.71 -10.54 20.55
N GLU A 176 6.55 -10.28 21.15
CA GLU A 176 6.21 -9.00 21.78
C GLU A 176 7.20 -8.62 22.90
N MET A 177 7.76 -9.63 23.56
CA MET A 177 8.81 -9.49 24.58
C MET A 177 10.24 -9.32 24.00
N GLY A 178 10.41 -9.38 22.67
CA GLY A 178 11.70 -9.20 22.01
C GLY A 178 12.51 -10.49 21.75
N ASP A 179 11.99 -11.64 22.16
CA ASP A 179 12.64 -12.95 21.96
C ASP A 179 12.60 -13.42 20.50
N LEU A 180 13.67 -14.06 20.04
CA LEU A 180 13.76 -14.62 18.69
C LEU A 180 13.24 -16.05 18.66
N ARG A 181 12.10 -16.28 18.00
CA ARG A 181 11.50 -17.61 17.81
C ARG A 181 11.73 -18.12 16.38
N GLY A 182 12.19 -19.35 16.25
CA GLY A 182 12.36 -20.03 14.96
C GLY A 182 11.29 -21.11 14.75
N ARG A 183 10.58 -21.09 13.60
CA ARG A 183 9.63 -22.16 13.24
C ARG A 183 10.31 -23.26 12.43
N VAL A 184 10.25 -24.50 12.92
CA VAL A 184 10.69 -25.67 12.17
C VAL A 184 9.47 -26.31 11.51
N HIS A 185 9.48 -26.41 10.18
CA HIS A 185 8.42 -27.08 9.43
C HIS A 185 8.84 -28.53 9.20
N VAL A 186 8.34 -29.43 10.04
CA VAL A 186 8.54 -30.88 9.86
C VAL A 186 7.60 -31.35 8.74
N GLY A 187 8.16 -32.00 7.71
CA GLY A 187 7.36 -32.59 6.63
C GLY A 187 6.53 -33.78 7.10
N LYS A 188 5.50 -34.16 6.34
CA LYS A 188 4.73 -35.38 6.63
C LYS A 188 5.65 -36.60 6.49
N GLN A 189 5.80 -37.37 7.58
CA GLN A 189 6.58 -38.60 7.57
C GLN A 189 5.75 -39.75 7.02
N ASP A 190 6.18 -40.32 5.89
CA ASP A 190 5.53 -41.48 5.27
C ASP A 190 6.17 -42.78 5.77
N LEU A 191 5.44 -43.51 6.62
CA LEU A 191 5.89 -44.77 7.23
C LEU A 191 5.55 -46.01 6.38
N GLY A 192 4.75 -45.86 5.32
CA GLY A 192 4.35 -47.00 4.46
C GLY A 192 5.54 -47.61 3.69
N LYS A 193 6.62 -46.85 3.51
CA LYS A 193 7.87 -47.32 2.89
C LYS A 193 8.79 -48.07 3.85
N PHE A 194 8.49 -48.07 5.16
CA PHE A 194 9.36 -48.63 6.17
C PHE A 194 9.03 -50.11 6.41
N GLN A 195 9.73 -51.00 5.71
CA GLN A 195 9.63 -52.43 5.98
C GLN A 195 10.32 -52.75 7.30
N THR A 196 9.57 -53.28 8.27
CA THR A 196 10.15 -53.74 9.54
C THR A 196 11.00 -54.99 9.32
N ARG A 197 12.03 -55.16 10.18
CA ARG A 197 12.87 -56.36 10.16
C ARG A 197 11.98 -57.58 10.39
N LYS A 198 12.00 -58.52 9.45
CA LYS A 198 11.24 -59.78 9.53
C LYS A 198 11.86 -60.73 10.56
N MET A 199 11.59 -60.48 11.83
CA MET A 199 12.05 -61.32 12.94
C MET A 199 11.38 -62.69 12.88
N LYS A 200 12.09 -63.73 13.34
CA LYS A 200 11.60 -65.12 13.31
C LYS A 200 10.28 -65.30 14.07
N GLY A 201 10.08 -64.58 15.18
CA GLY A 201 8.85 -64.63 15.98
C GLY A 201 7.64 -63.89 15.39
N LEU A 202 7.84 -63.09 14.34
CA LEU A 202 6.75 -62.39 13.62
C LEU A 202 6.32 -63.13 12.35
N LYS A 203 6.95 -64.26 12.03
CA LYS A 203 6.54 -65.12 10.91
C LYS A 203 5.42 -66.04 11.39
N LYS A 204 4.23 -65.90 10.82
CA LYS A 204 3.12 -66.84 11.03
C LYS A 204 3.55 -68.20 10.48
N GLY A 205 3.43 -69.25 11.29
CA GLY A 205 3.80 -70.62 10.91
C GLY A 205 4.86 -71.31 11.76
N MET A 206 5.08 -70.91 13.02
CA MET A 206 5.92 -71.72 13.92
C MET A 206 5.27 -72.09 15.27
N PHE A 207 4.04 -71.63 15.53
CA PHE A 207 3.28 -71.96 16.75
C PHE A 207 1.77 -72.17 16.51
N ASP A 208 1.33 -72.23 15.25
CA ASP A 208 -0.10 -72.30 14.90
C ASP A 208 -0.31 -73.44 13.89
N GLU A 209 -0.01 -74.66 14.33
CA GLU A 209 -0.57 -75.89 13.78
C GLU A 209 -1.43 -76.49 14.89
N GLY A 210 -2.72 -76.15 14.88
CA GLY A 210 -3.71 -76.63 15.83
C GLY A 210 -5.11 -76.14 15.47
N ASP A 211 -5.79 -76.94 14.64
CA ASP A 211 -7.19 -76.89 14.21
C ASP A 211 -7.61 -75.84 13.17
N GLY A 212 -8.06 -76.35 12.02
CA GLY A 212 -8.71 -75.59 10.95
C GLY A 212 -10.23 -75.70 11.00
N ASP A 213 -10.90 -74.75 10.33
CA ASP A 213 -12.01 -75.05 9.42
C ASP A 213 -12.27 -73.83 8.51
N GLY A 214 -12.77 -74.07 7.29
CA GLY A 214 -12.87 -73.10 6.21
C GLY A 214 -14.03 -72.10 6.29
N ASP A 215 -14.00 -71.09 5.42
CA ASP A 215 -15.08 -70.69 4.48
C ASP A 215 -14.84 -69.27 3.92
N ASP A 216 -15.40 -69.03 2.73
CA ASP A 216 -15.14 -68.02 1.70
C ASP A 216 -15.31 -66.53 2.07
N GLY A 217 -14.72 -65.67 1.23
CA GLY A 217 -14.97 -64.23 1.21
C GLY A 217 -14.16 -63.46 0.18
N ASP A 218 -14.41 -63.74 -1.10
CA ASP A 218 -13.89 -63.02 -2.26
C ASP A 218 -14.27 -61.53 -2.23
N THR A 219 -13.33 -60.64 -2.51
CA THR A 219 -13.61 -59.28 -2.99
C THR A 219 -12.41 -58.80 -3.80
N GLU A 220 -12.42 -59.13 -5.09
CA GLU A 220 -11.66 -58.41 -6.09
C GLU A 220 -12.16 -56.95 -6.18
N GLU A 221 -11.26 -55.97 -6.06
CA GLU A 221 -11.46 -54.67 -6.73
C GLU A 221 -10.22 -54.34 -7.57
N GLU A 222 -10.53 -54.03 -8.82
CA GLU A 222 -9.67 -54.08 -10.00
C GLU A 222 -8.51 -53.08 -10.04
N ASP A 223 -7.43 -53.56 -10.64
CA ASP A 223 -6.39 -52.77 -11.29
C ASP A 223 -6.99 -51.96 -12.46
N THR A 224 -7.07 -50.64 -12.33
CA THR A 224 -7.16 -49.73 -13.49
C THR A 224 -6.02 -48.72 -13.48
N GLY A 225 -4.90 -49.13 -14.07
CA GLY A 225 -3.80 -48.27 -14.46
C GLY A 225 -4.26 -47.01 -15.19
N THR A 226 -4.09 -45.85 -14.55
CA THR A 226 -4.35 -44.56 -15.19
C THR A 226 -3.10 -44.03 -15.89
N LYS A 227 -3.29 -43.77 -17.18
CA LYS A 227 -2.31 -43.43 -18.22
C LYS A 227 -1.38 -42.25 -17.89
N LYS A 228 -0.07 -42.46 -18.13
CA LYS A 228 0.94 -41.41 -18.35
C LYS A 228 0.49 -40.48 -19.49
N LYS A 229 0.14 -39.22 -19.17
CA LYS A 229 0.13 -38.14 -20.17
C LYS A 229 1.58 -37.73 -20.46
N ARG A 230 2.03 -38.03 -21.68
CA ARG A 230 3.24 -37.46 -22.29
C ARG A 230 3.08 -35.95 -22.39
N ARG A 231 4.01 -35.17 -21.84
CA ARG A 231 4.22 -33.77 -22.23
C ARG A 231 4.99 -33.78 -23.55
N LEU A 232 4.42 -33.17 -24.60
CA LEU A 232 5.22 -32.73 -25.74
C LEU A 232 6.07 -31.52 -25.32
N SER A 233 7.23 -31.42 -25.96
CA SER A 233 8.15 -30.29 -26.01
C SER A 233 7.45 -28.97 -26.26
#